data_AF-A0A0L0FE38-F1
#
_entry.id   AF-A0A0L0FE38-F1
#
_cell.length_a   1.000
_cell.length_b   1.000
_cell.length_c   1.000
_cell.angle_alpha   90.00
_cell.angle_beta   90.00
_cell.angle_gamma   90.00
#
_symmetry.space_group_name_H-M   'P 1'
#
loop_
_entity.id
_entity.type
_entity.pdbx_description
1 polymer ?
#
loop_
_entity_poly.entity_id
_entity_poly.type
_entity_poly.pdbx_seq_one_letter_code
_entity_poly.pdbx_strand_id
1 'polypeptide(L)'
;DLQTKTAEEVEAYSKVLWKRYKEIPDWEQWVSKIEKGEEAIHKREATEQALMDKVASYKDPFNTLQVPYTTSTGNKSYNTEEDRFMICMLAKLGLNTEMVYDSILREIRMAPQFRFDWFIKSRLNTDIQKRCNQLLIMLEKEIEENAGNKSKKQRR
;
A
#
# COMPACT_ATOMS: atom_id res chain seq x y z
N ASP A 1 -7.19 28.57 7.04
CA ASP A 1 -6.86 28.59 8.48
C ASP A 1 -7.73 27.65 9.31
N LEU A 2 -7.35 26.37 9.37
CA LEU A 2 -7.78 25.44 10.42
C LEU A 2 -6.84 25.51 11.65
N GLN A 3 -5.67 26.14 11.51
CA GLN A 3 -4.62 26.20 12.53
C GLN A 3 -4.94 27.10 13.74
N THR A 4 -5.99 27.94 13.66
CA THR A 4 -6.37 28.87 14.73
C THR A 4 -7.54 28.40 15.59
N LYS A 5 -8.08 27.20 15.34
CA LYS A 5 -9.25 26.64 16.04
C LYS A 5 -8.85 25.56 17.03
N THR A 6 -9.52 25.52 18.18
CA THR A 6 -9.28 24.48 19.20
C THR A 6 -9.96 23.17 18.80
N ALA A 7 -9.50 22.05 19.36
CA ALA A 7 -10.11 20.74 19.11
C ALA A 7 -11.61 20.72 19.48
N GLU A 8 -11.99 21.41 20.56
CA GLU A 8 -13.38 21.54 21.02
C GLU A 8 -14.24 22.30 20.00
N GLU A 9 -13.73 23.41 19.44
CA GLU A 9 -14.43 24.17 18.40
C GLU A 9 -14.62 23.34 17.13
N VAL A 10 -13.62 22.56 16.73
CA VAL A 10 -13.69 21.67 15.56
C VAL A 10 -14.72 20.56 15.78
N GLU A 11 -14.77 19.96 16.97
CA GLU A 11 -15.75 18.93 17.30
C GLU A 11 -17.18 19.49 17.31
N ALA A 12 -17.38 20.64 17.93
CA ALA A 12 -18.68 21.33 17.95
C ALA A 12 -19.15 21.67 16.54
N TYR A 13 -18.26 22.18 15.68
CA TYR A 13 -18.55 22.47 14.28
C TYR A 13 -18.90 21.20 13.50
N SER A 14 -18.10 20.13 13.64
CA SER A 14 -18.30 18.85 12.95
C SER A 14 -19.70 18.27 13.21
N LYS A 15 -20.18 18.31 14.46
CA LYS A 15 -21.53 17.87 14.84
C LYS A 15 -22.64 18.64 14.12
N VAL A 16 -22.47 19.95 13.93
CA VAL A 16 -23.46 20.79 13.22
C VAL A 16 -23.35 20.62 11.71
N LEU A 17 -22.12 20.53 11.19
CA LEU A 17 -21.83 20.29 9.78
C LEU A 17 -22.60 19.07 9.30
N TRP A 18 -22.42 17.90 9.93
CA TRP A 18 -23.09 16.67 9.48
C TRP A 18 -24.62 16.67 9.62
N LYS A 19 -25.18 17.55 10.46
CA LYS A 19 -26.64 17.74 10.55
C LYS A 19 -27.21 18.64 9.45
N ARG A 20 -26.43 19.62 8.99
CA ARG A 20 -26.89 20.72 8.11
C ARG A 20 -26.07 20.91 6.83
N TYR A 21 -25.18 19.98 6.49
CA TYR A 21 -24.24 20.11 5.36
C TYR A 21 -24.94 20.38 4.03
N LYS A 22 -26.19 19.94 3.85
CA LYS A 22 -27.00 20.18 2.65
C LYS A 22 -27.36 21.65 2.40
N GLU A 23 -27.21 22.51 3.41
CA GLU A 23 -27.43 23.96 3.28
C GLU A 23 -26.22 24.66 2.63
N ILE A 24 -25.08 23.98 2.53
CA ILE A 24 -23.85 24.52 1.94
C ILE A 24 -23.94 24.38 0.41
N PRO A 25 -23.62 25.44 -0.35
CA PRO A 25 -23.49 25.33 -1.81
C PRO A 25 -22.48 24.25 -2.20
N ASP A 26 -22.79 23.49 -3.25
CA ASP A 26 -21.93 22.40 -3.77
C ASP A 26 -21.59 21.30 -2.74
N TRP A 27 -22.42 21.11 -1.70
CA TRP A 27 -22.19 20.11 -0.66
C TRP A 27 -21.97 18.69 -1.23
N GLU A 28 -22.63 18.33 -2.33
CA GLU A 28 -22.48 17.03 -3.00
C GLU A 28 -21.03 16.81 -3.45
N GLN A 29 -20.37 17.85 -3.98
CA GLN A 29 -18.98 17.77 -4.39
C GLN A 29 -18.05 17.60 -3.20
N TRP A 30 -18.33 18.29 -2.09
CA TRP A 30 -17.53 18.20 -0.87
C TRP A 30 -17.67 16.84 -0.19
N VAL A 31 -18.90 16.34 -0.06
CA VAL A 31 -19.16 14.99 0.47
C VAL A 31 -18.51 13.94 -0.42
N SER A 32 -18.65 14.03 -1.75
CA SER A 32 -17.98 13.10 -2.66
C SER A 32 -16.45 13.11 -2.52
N LYS A 33 -15.83 14.26 -2.24
CA LYS A 33 -14.39 14.35 -1.95
C LYS A 33 -14.04 13.67 -0.63
N ILE A 34 -14.86 13.84 0.41
CA ILE A 34 -14.67 13.19 1.71
C ILE A 34 -14.78 11.67 1.56
N GLU A 35 -15.86 11.18 0.93
CA GLU A 35 -16.11 9.76 0.70
C GLU A 35 -14.97 9.11 -0.09
N LYS A 36 -14.49 9.76 -1.17
CA LYS A 36 -13.32 9.29 -1.93
C LYS A 36 -12.04 9.25 -1.09
N GLY A 37 -11.86 10.21 -0.19
CA GLY A 37 -10.74 10.24 0.74
C GLY A 37 -10.79 9.09 1.74
N GLU A 38 -11.96 8.86 2.33
CA GLU A 38 -12.20 7.75 3.27
C GLU A 38 -12.04 6.39 2.58
N GLU A 39 -12.59 6.22 1.36
CA GLU A 39 -12.42 5.00 0.56
C GLU A 39 -10.94 4.74 0.24
N ALA A 40 -10.17 5.78 -0.11
CA ALA A 40 -8.75 5.65 -0.38
C ALA A 40 -7.95 5.27 0.89
N ILE A 41 -8.28 5.83 2.05
CA ILE A 41 -7.67 5.48 3.33
C ILE A 41 -7.98 4.03 3.69
N HIS A 42 -9.26 3.64 3.62
CA HIS A 42 -9.71 2.29 3.94
C HIS A 42 -9.07 1.26 3.00
N LYS A 43 -9.02 1.54 1.69
CA LYS A 43 -8.36 0.67 0.72
C LYS A 43 -6.89 0.48 1.07
N ARG A 44 -6.19 1.57 1.42
CA ARG A 44 -4.78 1.52 1.78
C ARG A 44 -4.53 0.70 3.05
N GLU A 45 -5.34 0.88 4.09
CA GLU A 45 -5.25 0.11 5.34
C GLU A 45 -5.51 -1.38 5.09
N ALA A 46 -6.50 -1.71 4.24
CA ALA A 46 -6.77 -3.08 3.84
C ALA A 46 -5.57 -3.70 3.09
N THR A 47 -4.95 -2.95 2.17
CA THR A 47 -3.73 -3.40 1.46
C THR A 47 -2.56 -3.59 2.42
N GLU A 48 -2.37 -2.70 3.40
CA GLU A 48 -1.34 -2.82 4.43
C GLU A 48 -1.53 -4.07 5.28
N GLN A 49 -2.74 -4.29 5.78
CA GLN A 49 -3.05 -5.46 6.59
C GLN A 49 -2.84 -6.75 5.79
N ALA A 50 -3.32 -6.80 4.55
CA ALA A 50 -3.18 -8.00 3.73
C ALA A 50 -1.72 -8.29 3.35
N LEU A 51 -0.90 -7.25 3.18
CA LEU A 51 0.54 -7.38 3.03
C LEU A 51 1.19 -7.98 4.28
N MET A 52 0.85 -7.49 5.47
CA MET A 52 1.33 -8.04 6.74
C MET A 52 0.92 -9.50 6.91
N ASP A 53 -0.35 -9.82 6.68
CA ASP A 53 -0.89 -11.19 6.77
C ASP A 53 -0.18 -12.12 5.79
N LYS A 54 0.04 -11.67 4.56
CA LYS A 54 0.78 -12.44 3.56
C LYS A 54 2.19 -12.71 4.03
N VAL A 55 2.95 -11.71 4.49
CA VAL A 55 4.32 -11.90 4.99
C VAL A 55 4.35 -12.85 6.19
N ALA A 56 3.40 -12.69 7.13
CA ALA A 56 3.28 -13.54 8.31
C ALA A 56 2.94 -15.01 7.99
N SER A 57 2.31 -15.28 6.84
CA SER A 57 2.01 -16.65 6.40
C SER A 57 3.25 -17.47 6.00
N TYR A 58 4.41 -16.83 5.80
CA TYR A 58 5.67 -17.49 5.47
C TYR A 58 6.58 -17.56 6.70
N LYS A 59 7.18 -18.73 6.94
CA LYS A 59 8.20 -18.89 7.99
C LYS A 59 9.47 -18.08 7.71
N ASP A 60 9.84 -17.97 6.44
CA ASP A 60 11.01 -17.24 5.97
C ASP A 60 10.64 -16.40 4.73
N PRO A 61 9.97 -15.25 4.93
CA PRO A 61 9.37 -14.49 3.83
C PRO A 61 10.42 -13.94 2.86
N PHE A 62 11.60 -13.54 3.34
CA PHE A 62 12.67 -12.99 2.50
C PHE A 62 13.27 -14.00 1.52
N ASN A 63 13.09 -15.30 1.74
CA ASN A 63 13.57 -16.34 0.83
C ASN A 63 12.43 -17.09 0.13
N THR A 64 11.24 -17.17 0.72
CA THR A 64 10.17 -18.08 0.27
C THR A 64 8.88 -17.39 -0.20
N LEU A 65 8.65 -16.10 0.11
CA LEU A 65 7.44 -15.39 -0.30
C LEU A 65 7.29 -15.31 -1.82
N GLN A 66 6.15 -15.72 -2.36
CA GLN A 66 5.91 -15.70 -3.80
C GLN A 66 5.10 -14.47 -4.22
N VAL A 67 5.59 -13.80 -5.27
CA VAL A 67 4.89 -12.67 -5.90
C VAL A 67 3.97 -13.22 -7.00
N PRO A 68 2.69 -12.83 -7.04
CA PRO A 68 1.74 -13.27 -8.05
C PRO A 68 1.99 -12.54 -9.39
N TYR A 69 2.96 -13.03 -10.17
CA TYR A 69 3.23 -12.45 -11.49
C TYR A 69 2.07 -12.71 -12.45
N THR A 70 1.58 -11.65 -13.12
CA THR A 70 0.59 -11.79 -14.19
C THR A 70 1.30 -11.98 -15.55
N THR A 71 0.63 -12.67 -16.48
CA THR A 71 1.17 -13.03 -17.81
C THR A 71 1.55 -11.82 -18.68
N SER A 72 1.07 -10.61 -18.37
CA SER A 72 1.42 -9.36 -19.08
C SER A 72 2.67 -8.66 -18.56
N THR A 73 3.38 -9.22 -17.57
CA THR A 73 4.61 -8.65 -17.00
C THR A 73 5.81 -8.92 -17.91
N GLY A 74 5.77 -8.36 -19.13
CA GLY A 74 6.72 -8.62 -20.21
C GLY A 74 8.09 -7.94 -20.07
N ASN A 75 8.30 -7.07 -19.07
CA ASN A 75 9.60 -6.48 -18.78
C ASN A 75 10.05 -6.85 -17.36
N LYS A 76 10.70 -8.00 -17.21
CA LYS A 76 11.41 -8.37 -15.98
C LYS A 76 12.71 -7.57 -15.88
N SER A 77 12.60 -6.28 -15.59
CA SER A 77 13.77 -5.51 -15.16
C SER A 77 14.19 -5.95 -13.75
N TYR A 78 13.21 -6.24 -12.88
CA TYR A 78 13.46 -6.77 -11.55
C TYR A 78 13.29 -8.29 -11.50
N ASN A 79 14.14 -8.94 -10.72
CA ASN A 79 14.08 -10.39 -10.50
C ASN A 79 13.20 -10.74 -9.28
N THR A 80 12.97 -12.04 -9.07
CA THR A 80 12.06 -12.50 -7.99
C THR A 80 12.62 -12.33 -6.59
N GLU A 81 13.94 -12.37 -6.42
CA GLU A 81 14.58 -12.07 -5.13
C GLU A 81 14.47 -10.58 -4.79
N GLU A 82 14.74 -9.70 -5.76
CA GLU A 82 14.61 -8.26 -5.65
C GLU A 82 13.17 -7.83 -5.27
N ASP A 83 12.17 -8.33 -6.01
CA ASP A 83 10.75 -8.03 -5.76
C ASP A 83 10.31 -8.48 -4.36
N ARG A 84 10.72 -9.69 -3.97
CA ARG A 84 10.38 -10.27 -2.68
C ARG A 84 10.98 -9.46 -1.55
N PHE A 85 12.23 -9.03 -1.69
CA PHE A 85 12.87 -8.16 -0.73
C PHE A 85 12.10 -6.84 -0.58
N MET A 86 11.73 -6.19 -1.68
CA MET A 86 10.95 -4.94 -1.64
C MET A 86 9.60 -5.12 -0.93
N ILE A 87 8.85 -6.18 -1.23
CA ILE A 87 7.57 -6.49 -0.56
C ILE A 87 7.76 -6.73 0.94
N CYS A 88 8.75 -7.54 1.32
CA CYS A 88 9.02 -7.82 2.73
C CYS A 88 9.45 -6.55 3.48
N MET A 89 10.24 -5.69 2.83
CA MET A 89 10.66 -4.41 3.42
C MET A 89 9.51 -3.42 3.54
N LEU A 90 8.58 -3.37 2.57
CA LEU A 90 7.35 -2.56 2.70
C LEU A 90 6.52 -3.01 3.90
N ALA A 91 6.34 -4.32 4.08
CA ALA A 91 5.58 -4.86 5.21
C ALA A 91 6.27 -4.54 6.55
N LYS A 92 7.61 -4.60 6.58
CA LYS A 92 8.42 -4.34 7.78
C LYS A 92 8.45 -2.85 8.16
N LEU A 93 8.52 -1.96 7.18
CA LEU A 93 8.66 -0.51 7.40
C LEU A 93 7.31 0.21 7.49
N GLY A 94 6.24 -0.37 6.95
CA GLY A 94 4.90 0.23 6.88
C GLY A 94 4.71 1.12 5.65
N LEU A 95 3.50 1.14 5.10
CA LEU A 95 3.17 1.91 3.88
C LEU A 95 3.02 3.40 4.15
N ASN A 96 2.74 3.78 5.40
CA ASN A 96 2.51 5.17 5.81
C ASN A 96 3.76 5.88 6.35
N THR A 97 4.91 5.20 6.37
CA THR A 97 6.14 5.76 6.91
C THR A 97 6.73 6.78 5.94
N GLU A 98 7.07 7.97 6.45
CA GLU A 98 7.76 8.99 5.66
C GLU A 98 9.07 8.42 5.09
N MET A 99 9.34 8.71 3.81
CA MET A 99 10.58 8.28 3.15
C MET A 99 10.79 6.75 3.15
N VAL A 100 9.71 5.96 3.15
CA VAL A 100 9.78 4.49 3.14
C VAL A 100 10.65 3.95 2.00
N TYR A 101 10.56 4.53 0.79
CA TYR A 101 11.34 4.07 -0.37
C TYR A 101 12.84 4.39 -0.25
N ASP A 102 13.22 5.48 0.42
CA ASP A 102 14.63 5.76 0.73
C ASP A 102 15.18 4.79 1.75
N SER A 103 14.35 4.43 2.73
CA SER A 103 14.69 3.41 3.72
C SER A 103 14.89 2.06 3.04
N ILE A 104 14.01 1.66 2.12
CA ILE A 104 14.16 0.44 1.31
C ILE A 104 15.47 0.47 0.52
N LEU A 105 15.79 1.59 -0.15
CA LEU A 105 17.06 1.74 -0.87
C LEU A 105 18.28 1.59 0.03
N ARG A 106 18.24 2.15 1.23
CA ARG A 106 19.32 2.00 2.21
C ARG A 106 19.51 0.53 2.57
N GLU A 107 18.41 -0.18 2.84
CA GLU A 107 18.42 -1.60 3.19
C GLU A 107 18.93 -2.47 2.04
N ILE A 108 18.53 -2.19 0.79
CA ILE A 108 19.05 -2.86 -0.41
C ILE A 108 20.58 -2.71 -0.50
N ARG A 109 21.12 -1.52 -0.23
CA ARG A 109 22.58 -1.27 -0.33
C ARG A 109 23.37 -1.98 0.77
N MET A 110 22.76 -2.18 1.94
CA MET A 110 23.38 -2.86 3.09
C MET A 110 23.22 -4.39 3.04
N ALA A 111 22.21 -4.88 2.34
CA ALA A 111 21.89 -6.30 2.22
C ALA A 111 23.01 -7.09 1.50
N PRO A 112 23.63 -8.09 2.15
CA PRO A 112 24.72 -8.86 1.56
C PRO A 112 24.32 -9.63 0.29
N GLN A 113 23.06 -10.07 0.15
CA GLN A 113 22.61 -10.80 -1.03
C GLN A 113 22.66 -9.94 -2.31
N PHE A 114 22.54 -8.61 -2.19
CA PHE A 114 22.67 -7.69 -3.32
C PHE A 114 24.09 -7.16 -3.50
N ARG A 115 25.10 -7.74 -2.86
CA ARG A 115 26.49 -7.25 -2.91
C ARG A 115 26.97 -6.97 -4.34
N PHE A 116 26.69 -7.90 -5.25
CA PHE A 116 27.07 -7.86 -6.66
C PHE A 116 25.93 -7.46 -7.60
N ASP A 117 24.74 -7.21 -7.07
CA ASP A 117 23.59 -6.77 -7.85
C ASP A 117 23.63 -5.25 -8.05
N TRP A 118 24.32 -4.84 -9.12
CA TRP A 118 24.43 -3.43 -9.47
C TRP A 118 23.12 -2.85 -10.01
N PHE A 119 22.24 -3.69 -10.56
CA PHE A 119 20.97 -3.24 -11.12
C PHE A 119 20.07 -2.66 -10.03
N ILE A 120 19.80 -3.43 -8.98
CA ILE A 120 18.94 -2.96 -7.89
C ILE A 120 19.63 -1.84 -7.07
N LYS A 121 20.97 -1.90 -6.92
CA LYS A 121 21.74 -0.89 -6.18
C LYS A 121 21.82 0.47 -6.88
N SER A 122 21.67 0.50 -8.21
CA SER A 122 21.67 1.73 -9.02
C SER A 122 20.31 2.42 -9.11
N ARG A 123 19.25 1.83 -8.53
CA ARG A 123 17.89 2.41 -8.59
C ARG A 123 17.78 3.72 -7.82
N LEU A 124 16.95 4.62 -8.34
CA LEU A 124 16.52 5.83 -7.65
C LEU A 124 15.28 5.55 -6.79
N ASN A 125 14.99 6.46 -5.86
CA ASN A 125 13.81 6.37 -4.99
C ASN A 125 12.52 6.18 -5.82
N THR A 126 12.40 6.95 -6.89
CA THR A 126 11.26 6.92 -7.81
C THR A 126 11.12 5.58 -8.56
N ASP A 127 12.22 4.89 -8.83
CA ASP A 127 12.20 3.56 -9.45
C ASP A 127 11.67 2.51 -8.47
N ILE A 128 12.16 2.54 -7.23
CA ILE A 128 11.71 1.65 -6.15
C ILE A 128 10.22 1.91 -5.85
N GLN A 129 9.81 3.17 -5.77
CA GLN A 129 8.41 3.55 -5.57
C GLN A 129 7.52 2.99 -6.68
N LYS A 130 7.88 3.19 -7.95
CA LYS A 130 7.11 2.66 -9.09
C LYS A 130 7.00 1.14 -9.03
N ARG A 131 8.11 0.45 -8.69
CA ARG A 131 8.11 -1.01 -8.61
C ARG A 131 7.27 -1.52 -7.44
N CYS A 132 7.42 -0.92 -6.25
CA CYS A 132 6.61 -1.21 -5.08
C CYS A 132 5.11 -1.06 -5.39
N ASN A 133 4.70 0.03 -6.05
CA ASN A 133 3.30 0.23 -6.44
C ASN A 133 2.79 -0.87 -7.39
N GLN A 134 3.61 -1.31 -8.34
CA GLN A 134 3.25 -2.45 -9.21
C GLN A 134 3.08 -3.74 -8.41
N LEU A 135 3.98 -4.00 -7.46
CA LEU A 135 3.92 -5.18 -6.60
C LEU A 135 2.69 -5.16 -5.70
N LEU A 136 2.31 -4.00 -5.17
CA LEU A 136 1.07 -3.82 -4.40
C LEU A 136 -0.17 -4.09 -5.25
N ILE A 137 -0.22 -3.61 -6.50
CA ILE A 137 -1.32 -3.90 -7.42
C ILE A 137 -1.43 -5.40 -7.73
N MET A 138 -0.30 -6.08 -7.90
CA MET A 138 -0.28 -7.53 -8.11
C MET A 138 -0.81 -8.27 -6.86
N LEU A 139 -0.43 -7.81 -5.68
CA LEU A 139 -0.91 -8.35 -4.41
C LEU A 139 -2.42 -8.12 -4.21
N GLU A 140 -2.92 -6.91 -4.49
CA GLU A 140 -4.36 -6.59 -4.41
C GLU A 140 -5.18 -7.55 -5.28
N LYS A 141 -4.75 -7.78 -6.52
CA LYS A 141 -5.43 -8.73 -7.42
C LYS A 141 -5.45 -10.16 -6.88
N GLU A 142 -4.32 -10.64 -6.33
CA GLU A 142 -4.25 -11.97 -5.71
C GLU A 142 -5.21 -12.09 -4.53
N ILE A 143 -5.35 -11.05 -3.72
CA ILE A 143 -6.29 -11.02 -2.59
C ILE A 143 -7.74 -11.10 -3.09
N GLU A 144 -8.09 -10.30 -4.11
CA GLU A 144 -9.42 -10.30 -4.73
C GLU A 144 -9.77 -11.68 -5.32
N GLU A 145 -8.83 -12.32 -6.03
CA GLU A 145 -8.99 -13.66 -6.59
C GLU A 145 -9.18 -14.72 -5.49
N ASN A 146 -8.40 -14.65 -4.41
CA ASN A 146 -8.51 -15.55 -3.28
C ASN A 146 -9.85 -15.39 -2.53
N ALA A 147 -10.33 -14.16 -2.35
CA ALA A 147 -11.63 -13.89 -1.75
C ALA A 147 -12.77 -14.42 -2.64
N GLY A 148 -12.70 -14.20 -3.95
CA GLY A 148 -13.65 -14.73 -4.93
C GLY A 148 -13.72 -16.26 -4.92
N ASN A 149 -12.58 -16.95 -4.79
CA ASN A 149 -12.54 -18.41 -4.74
C ASN A 149 -13.13 -18.99 -3.43
N LYS A 150 -12.91 -18.33 -2.28
CA LYS A 150 -13.51 -18.73 -1.00
C LYS A 150 -15.04 -18.64 -1.05
N SER A 151 -15.60 -17.56 -1.59
CA SER A 151 -17.05 -17.37 -1.72
C SER A 151 -17.74 -18.40 -2.63
N LYS A 152 -17.07 -18.82 -3.72
CA LYS A 152 -17.56 -19.89 -4.61
C LYS A 152 -17.54 -21.26 -3.94
N LYS A 153 -16.53 -21.54 -3.10
CA LYS A 153 -16.41 -22.82 -2.38
C LYS A 153 -17.44 -22.96 -1.26
N GLN A 154 -17.87 -21.87 -0.64
CA GLN A 154 -18.90 -21.86 0.40
C GLN A 154 -20.33 -21.99 -0.16
N ARG A 155 -20.53 -21.72 -1.46
CA ARG A 155 -21.80 -21.89 -2.17
C ARG A 155 -21.98 -23.27 -2.81
N ARG A 156 -20.97 -24.15 -2.70
CA ARG A 156 -20.99 -25.54 -3.16
C ARG A 156 -21.09 -26.46 -1.96
#